data_AF-A0A537ZCM0-F1
#
_entry.id   AF-A0A537ZCM0-F1
#
_cell.length_a   1.000
_cell.length_b   1.000
_cell.length_c   1.000
_cell.angle_alpha   90.00
_cell.angle_beta   90.00
_cell.angle_gamma   90.00
#
_symmetry.space_group_name_H-M   'P 1'
#
loop_
_entity.id
_entity.type
_entity.pdbx_description
1 polymer ?
#
loop_
_entity_poly.entity_id
_entity_poly.type
_entity_poly.pdbx_seq_one_letter_code
_entity_poly.pdbx_strand_id
1 'polypeptide(L)'
;MKRFNRGIRSLAVAAVAAGAVAAPVYAGCGDGWMGTNLVATPSVKAALRSAYLAGHPKLAPAEVTLLPGRTYYGAYSGTRYAVATLAVGSAPASPTIFRTDQRGRWQVRRQTHGAVCTDVVPIDLIRAWWLTHYSGRCYVEPSH
;
A
#
# COMPACT_ATOMS: atom_id res chain seq x y z
N MET A 1 -19.44 -17.47 62.61
CA MET A 1 -19.64 -16.04 62.91
C MET A 1 -18.67 -15.21 62.07
N LYS A 2 -19.18 -14.13 61.44
CA LYS A 2 -18.57 -12.84 61.03
C LYS A 2 -17.01 -12.72 61.02
N ARG A 3 -16.34 -11.98 60.13
CA ARG A 3 -16.59 -11.17 58.91
C ARG A 3 -15.22 -10.57 58.51
N PHE A 4 -14.99 -10.36 57.21
CA PHE A 4 -14.21 -9.28 56.57
C PHE A 4 -12.70 -9.12 56.86
N ASN A 5 -11.88 -9.21 55.81
CA ASN A 5 -10.91 -8.16 55.48
C ASN A 5 -10.52 -8.24 53.98
N ARG A 6 -11.19 -7.47 53.12
CA ARG A 6 -10.78 -6.14 52.62
C ARG A 6 -9.64 -6.26 51.60
N GLY A 7 -10.05 -6.38 50.34
CA GLY A 7 -9.17 -6.42 49.18
C GLY A 7 -8.35 -5.13 49.06
N ILE A 8 -7.05 -5.31 48.87
CA ILE A 8 -6.12 -4.24 48.53
C ILE A 8 -6.06 -4.18 47.01
N ARG A 9 -6.87 -3.29 46.44
CA ARG A 9 -6.69 -2.79 45.07
C ARG A 9 -5.54 -1.80 45.09
N SER A 10 -4.34 -2.25 44.74
CA SER A 10 -3.23 -1.35 44.43
C SER A 10 -3.26 -1.04 42.93
N LEU A 11 -3.85 0.11 42.61
CA LEU A 11 -3.59 0.83 41.36
C LEU A 11 -2.20 1.47 41.48
N ALA A 12 -1.28 1.11 40.60
CA ALA A 12 -0.07 1.88 40.36
C ALA A 12 0.16 1.97 38.85
N VAL A 13 -0.16 3.15 38.33
CA VAL A 13 0.13 3.64 36.99
C VAL A 13 1.62 3.98 36.92
N ALA A 14 2.32 3.55 35.88
CA ALA A 14 3.50 4.25 35.40
C ALA A 14 3.68 3.97 33.90
N ALA A 15 3.39 5.01 33.11
CA ALA A 15 3.57 5.07 31.68
C ALA A 15 5.02 5.42 31.32
N VAL A 16 5.58 4.78 30.30
CA VAL A 16 6.63 5.36 29.45
C VAL A 16 6.28 5.04 28.00
N ALA A 17 5.43 5.87 27.40
CA ALA A 17 5.29 5.90 25.95
C ALA A 17 6.43 6.77 25.41
N ALA A 18 7.51 6.14 24.97
CA ALA A 18 8.54 6.82 24.18
C ALA A 18 7.98 7.07 22.77
N GLY A 19 7.19 8.14 22.64
CA GLY A 19 6.74 8.64 21.35
C GLY A 19 7.91 9.30 20.63
N ALA A 20 8.57 8.57 19.73
CA ALA A 20 9.42 9.18 18.72
C ALA A 20 8.50 9.93 17.74
N VAL A 21 8.27 11.22 18.01
CA VAL A 21 7.68 12.13 17.04
C VAL A 21 8.73 12.40 15.97
N ALA A 22 8.81 11.52 14.98
CA ALA A 22 9.47 11.85 13.73
C ALA A 22 8.59 12.91 13.03
N ALA A 23 8.83 14.18 13.34
CA ALA A 23 8.27 15.28 12.58
C ALA A 23 8.81 15.16 11.13
N PRO A 24 7.95 15.10 10.10
CA PRO A 24 8.43 15.14 8.73
C PRO A 24 8.99 16.54 8.48
N VAL A 25 10.29 16.60 8.23
CA VAL A 25 10.99 17.81 7.77
C VAL A 25 10.48 18.11 6.36
N TYR A 26 9.49 19.00 6.25
CA TYR A 26 9.13 19.62 4.99
C TYR A 26 10.17 20.72 4.70
N ALA A 27 11.36 20.33 4.26
CA ALA A 27 12.33 21.23 3.66
C ALA A 27 12.27 21.03 2.14
N GLY A 28 11.50 21.91 1.49
CA GLY A 28 11.41 21.95 0.04
C GLY A 28 12.67 22.56 -0.59
N CYS A 29 13.29 21.80 -1.49
CA CYS A 29 13.87 22.33 -2.71
C CYS A 29 13.11 21.64 -3.84
N GLY A 30 12.27 22.41 -4.53
CA GLY A 30 11.34 21.92 -5.53
C GLY A 30 11.98 21.74 -6.88
N ASP A 31 12.11 20.49 -7.30
CA ASP A 31 12.31 20.04 -8.66
C ASP A 31 11.06 19.33 -9.16
N GLY A 32 9.91 20.02 -9.07
CA GLY A 32 8.71 19.81 -9.91
C GLY A 32 8.01 18.44 -9.89
N TRP A 33 8.53 17.44 -9.18
CA TRP A 33 7.99 16.08 -9.13
C TRP A 33 7.44 15.78 -7.75
N MET A 34 6.12 15.55 -7.68
CA MET A 34 5.46 15.22 -6.41
C MET A 34 5.35 13.71 -6.17
N GLY A 35 5.76 12.90 -7.15
CA GLY A 35 5.78 11.44 -7.04
C GLY A 35 7.04 10.94 -6.32
N THR A 36 6.85 10.25 -5.20
CA THR A 36 7.94 9.57 -4.48
C THR A 36 7.86 8.08 -4.70
N ASN A 37 8.94 7.46 -5.20
CA ASN A 37 9.08 6.01 -5.24
C ASN A 37 9.37 5.49 -3.81
N LEU A 38 8.58 4.52 -3.36
CA LEU A 38 8.65 3.98 -2.01
C LEU A 38 8.88 2.47 -2.05
N VAL A 39 9.52 1.94 -1.01
CA VAL A 39 9.74 0.50 -0.87
C VAL A 39 8.47 -0.19 -0.36
N ALA A 40 7.97 -1.17 -1.11
CA ALA A 40 6.84 -2.01 -0.71
C ALA A 40 7.28 -2.99 0.39
N THR A 41 7.13 -2.58 1.65
CA THR A 41 7.41 -3.40 2.82
C THR A 41 6.48 -4.63 2.90
N PRO A 42 6.81 -5.66 3.70
CA PRO A 42 5.92 -6.79 3.93
C PRO A 42 4.52 -6.38 4.40
N SER A 43 4.40 -5.36 5.26
CA SER A 43 3.11 -4.85 5.73
C SER A 43 2.30 -4.17 4.62
N VAL A 44 2.96 -3.42 3.73
CA VAL A 44 2.29 -2.85 2.54
C VAL A 44 1.79 -3.97 1.65
N LYS A 45 2.63 -4.96 1.33
CA LYS A 45 2.23 -6.11 0.50
C LYS A 45 1.05 -6.89 1.09
N ALA A 46 1.06 -7.13 2.39
CA ALA A 46 -0.05 -7.77 3.10
C ALA A 46 -1.35 -6.95 2.99
N ALA A 47 -1.27 -5.62 3.13
CA ALA A 47 -2.42 -4.74 3.00
C ALA A 47 -2.97 -4.68 1.56
N LEU A 48 -2.09 -4.72 0.55
CA LEU A 48 -2.50 -4.82 -0.87
C LEU A 48 -3.24 -6.14 -1.15
N ARG A 49 -2.71 -7.27 -0.64
CA ARG A 49 -3.38 -8.58 -0.73
C ARG A 49 -4.77 -8.54 -0.09
N SER A 50 -4.88 -7.96 1.11
CA SER A 50 -6.16 -7.81 1.81
C SER A 50 -7.15 -6.95 1.02
N ALA A 51 -6.71 -5.83 0.46
CA ALA A 51 -7.54 -4.99 -0.39
C ALA A 51 -8.00 -5.70 -1.67
N TYR A 52 -7.13 -6.54 -2.27
CA TYR A 52 -7.49 -7.36 -3.41
C TYR A 52 -8.58 -8.39 -3.04
N LEU A 53 -8.39 -9.13 -1.95
CA LEU A 53 -9.35 -10.13 -1.46
C LEU A 53 -10.71 -9.50 -1.11
N ALA A 54 -10.73 -8.29 -0.55
CA ALA A 54 -11.97 -7.57 -0.27
C ALA A 54 -12.80 -7.29 -1.54
N GLY A 55 -12.14 -7.11 -2.69
CA GLY A 55 -12.81 -6.98 -4.00
C GLY A 55 -13.13 -8.32 -4.67
N HIS A 56 -12.65 -9.44 -4.13
CA HIS A 56 -12.79 -10.78 -4.71
C HIS A 56 -13.25 -11.79 -3.65
N PRO A 57 -14.50 -11.68 -3.15
CA PRO A 57 -14.97 -12.48 -2.02
C PRO A 57 -15.06 -13.99 -2.27
N LYS A 58 -14.94 -14.42 -3.54
CA LYS A 58 -14.92 -15.84 -3.93
C LYS A 58 -13.54 -16.48 -3.84
N LEU A 59 -12.48 -15.70 -3.67
CA LEU A 59 -11.11 -16.20 -3.55
C LEU A 59 -10.77 -16.45 -2.09
N ALA A 60 -10.20 -17.60 -1.79
CA ALA A 60 -9.63 -17.87 -0.48
C ALA A 60 -8.31 -17.09 -0.33
N PRO A 61 -7.98 -16.61 0.89
CA PRO A 61 -6.72 -15.90 1.11
C PRO A 61 -5.51 -16.68 0.61
N ALA A 62 -5.45 -17.98 0.90
CA ALA A 62 -4.34 -18.88 0.51
C ALA A 62 -4.09 -18.96 -1.00
N GLU A 63 -5.09 -18.66 -1.83
CA GLU A 63 -4.97 -18.70 -3.29
C GLU A 63 -4.30 -17.46 -3.87
N VAL A 64 -4.26 -16.36 -3.12
CA VAL A 64 -3.77 -15.06 -3.61
C VAL A 64 -2.40 -14.78 -3.04
N THR A 65 -1.39 -14.57 -3.89
CA THR A 65 -0.02 -14.19 -3.47
C THR A 65 0.50 -13.05 -4.34
N LEU A 66 1.23 -12.08 -3.78
CA LEU A 66 1.90 -11.07 -4.62
C LEU A 66 3.11 -11.69 -5.32
N LEU A 67 3.26 -11.43 -6.62
CA LEU A 67 4.42 -11.89 -7.36
C LEU A 67 5.68 -11.10 -6.93
N PRO A 68 6.80 -11.80 -6.65
CA PRO A 68 8.08 -11.14 -6.35
C PRO A 68 8.51 -10.19 -7.46
N GLY A 69 9.11 -9.04 -7.10
CA GLY A 69 9.63 -8.05 -8.06
C GLY A 69 8.56 -7.26 -8.83
N ARG A 70 7.27 -7.63 -8.76
CA ARG A 70 6.19 -7.02 -9.54
C ARG A 70 5.27 -6.16 -8.67
N THR A 71 5.86 -5.33 -7.83
CA THR A 71 5.14 -4.38 -6.98
C THR A 71 5.82 -3.02 -7.01
N TYR A 72 5.15 -2.05 -7.61
CA TYR A 72 5.55 -0.64 -7.63
C TYR A 72 4.72 0.09 -6.59
N TYR A 73 5.37 0.87 -5.73
CA TYR A 73 4.72 1.55 -4.62
C TYR A 73 5.26 2.97 -4.52
N GLY A 74 4.37 3.92 -4.20
CA GLY A 74 4.77 5.32 -4.13
C GLY A 74 3.68 6.20 -3.53
N ALA A 75 4.04 7.46 -3.33
CA ALA A 75 3.12 8.49 -2.85
C ALA A 75 3.11 9.68 -3.80
N TYR A 76 1.93 10.27 -3.99
CA TYR A 76 1.72 11.51 -4.73
C TYR A 76 0.74 12.38 -3.95
N SER A 77 1.14 13.60 -3.60
CA SER A 77 0.31 14.55 -2.84
C SER A 77 -0.33 13.92 -1.59
N GLY A 78 0.46 13.15 -0.82
CA GLY A 78 0.00 12.45 0.39
C GLY A 78 -0.86 11.20 0.15
N THR A 79 -1.30 10.94 -1.09
CA THR A 79 -2.03 9.72 -1.46
C THR A 79 -1.05 8.64 -1.86
N ARG A 80 -1.20 7.43 -1.31
CA ARG A 80 -0.39 6.27 -1.68
C ARG A 80 -1.02 5.51 -2.84
N TYR A 81 -0.18 5.08 -3.76
CA TYR A 81 -0.53 4.27 -4.91
C TYR A 81 0.36 3.03 -4.96
N ALA A 82 -0.19 1.94 -5.48
CA ALA A 82 0.60 0.78 -5.83
C ALA A 82 0.10 0.15 -7.13
N VAL A 83 1.01 -0.44 -7.89
CA VAL A 83 0.69 -1.38 -8.97
C VAL A 83 1.31 -2.70 -8.56
N ALA A 84 0.51 -3.74 -8.41
CA ALA A 84 1.01 -5.06 -8.04
C ALA A 84 0.42 -6.12 -8.95
N THR A 85 1.27 -7.05 -9.38
CA THR A 85 0.82 -8.29 -10.00
C THR A 85 0.69 -9.36 -8.92
N LEU A 86 -0.46 -10.03 -8.89
CA LEU A 86 -0.76 -11.12 -7.97
C LEU A 86 -0.83 -12.44 -8.75
N ALA A 87 -0.60 -13.56 -8.08
CA ALA A 87 -1.00 -14.88 -8.55
C ALA A 87 -2.32 -15.27 -7.88
N VAL A 88 -3.18 -15.94 -8.65
CA VAL A 88 -4.37 -16.64 -8.15
C VAL A 88 -4.18 -18.12 -8.48
N GLY A 89 -3.99 -18.93 -7.44
CA GLY A 89 -3.47 -20.29 -7.60
C GLY A 89 -2.06 -20.27 -8.20
N SER A 90 -1.86 -20.98 -9.31
CA SER A 90 -0.57 -21.02 -10.04
C SER A 90 -0.45 -19.97 -11.15
N ALA A 91 -1.53 -19.27 -11.48
CA ALA A 91 -1.57 -18.36 -12.63
C ALA A 91 -1.35 -16.90 -12.20
N PRO A 92 -0.55 -16.11 -12.95
CA PRO A 92 -0.50 -14.67 -12.75
C PRO A 92 -1.84 -14.04 -13.14
N ALA A 93 -2.39 -13.23 -12.24
CA ALA A 93 -3.50 -12.37 -12.53
C ALA A 93 -3.04 -11.09 -13.24
N SER A 94 -4.00 -10.39 -13.84
CA SER A 94 -3.83 -9.03 -14.34
C SER A 94 -3.26 -8.08 -13.26
N PRO A 95 -2.29 -7.21 -13.60
CA PRO A 95 -1.79 -6.20 -12.66
C PRO A 95 -2.94 -5.36 -12.09
N THR A 96 -2.89 -5.08 -10.80
CA THR A 96 -3.93 -4.34 -10.10
C THR A 96 -3.38 -3.02 -9.58
N ILE A 97 -4.11 -1.93 -9.87
CA ILE A 97 -3.82 -0.60 -9.37
C ILE A 97 -4.58 -0.39 -8.06
N PHE A 98 -3.84 -0.01 -7.03
CA PHE A 98 -4.36 0.31 -5.71
C PHE A 98 -4.12 1.78 -5.39
N ARG A 99 -5.01 2.34 -4.57
CA ARG A 99 -4.91 3.69 -4.03
C ARG A 99 -5.44 3.73 -2.61
N THR A 100 -4.83 4.51 -1.73
CA THR A 100 -5.40 4.75 -0.40
C THR A 100 -6.54 5.77 -0.44
N ASP A 101 -7.58 5.55 0.37
CA ASP A 101 -8.58 6.57 0.68
C ASP A 101 -8.04 7.65 1.64
N GLN A 102 -8.88 8.62 2.00
CA GLN A 102 -8.54 9.69 2.95
C GLN A 102 -8.17 9.17 4.36
N ARG A 103 -8.57 7.94 4.70
CA ARG A 103 -8.25 7.27 5.97
C ARG A 103 -7.00 6.39 5.85
N GLY A 104 -6.29 6.44 4.71
CA GLY A 104 -5.11 5.62 4.45
C GLY A 104 -5.42 4.15 4.15
N ARG A 105 -6.69 3.78 3.91
CA ARG A 105 -7.08 2.39 3.62
C ARG A 105 -6.91 2.09 2.14
N TRP A 106 -6.26 0.98 1.83
CA TRP A 106 -6.06 0.54 0.45
C TRP A 106 -7.39 0.14 -0.21
N GLN A 107 -7.56 0.57 -1.46
CA GLN A 107 -8.69 0.24 -2.31
C GLN A 107 -8.17 -0.21 -3.68
N VAL A 108 -8.81 -1.21 -4.27
CA VAL A 108 -8.62 -1.53 -5.70
C VAL A 108 -9.24 -0.41 -6.53
N ARG A 109 -8.47 0.15 -7.45
CA ARG A 109 -8.93 1.19 -8.38
C ARG A 109 -9.25 0.64 -9.75
N ARG A 110 -8.41 -0.27 -10.25
CA ARG A 110 -8.56 -0.88 -11.56
C ARG A 110 -7.71 -2.15 -11.62
N GLN A 111 -8.24 -3.21 -12.21
CA GLN A 111 -7.44 -4.31 -12.73
C GLN A 111 -7.12 -4.00 -14.19
N THR A 112 -5.86 -4.18 -14.57
CA THR A 112 -5.37 -3.78 -15.89
C THR A 112 -5.02 -4.99 -16.74
N HIS A 113 -5.02 -4.83 -18.06
CA HIS A 113 -4.50 -5.85 -18.97
C HIS A 113 -3.01 -5.61 -19.27
N GLY A 114 -2.25 -5.17 -18.26
CA GLY A 114 -0.81 -4.85 -18.37
C GLY A 114 -0.48 -3.36 -18.46
N ALA A 115 -1.44 -2.53 -18.86
CA ALA A 115 -1.24 -1.09 -19.03
C ALA A 115 -1.61 -0.28 -17.77
N VAL A 116 -0.76 0.68 -17.40
CA VAL A 116 -0.94 1.67 -16.35
C VAL A 116 -1.03 3.05 -17.01
N CYS A 117 -2.18 3.70 -16.90
CA CYS A 117 -2.49 4.93 -17.62
C CYS A 117 -2.59 6.14 -16.69
N THR A 118 -2.27 7.33 -17.22
CA THR A 118 -2.20 8.57 -16.43
C THR A 118 -3.55 9.08 -15.91
N ASP A 119 -4.67 8.53 -16.38
CA ASP A 119 -6.02 8.77 -15.85
C ASP A 119 -6.26 8.09 -14.49
N VAL A 120 -5.47 7.06 -14.17
CA VAL A 120 -5.60 6.29 -12.92
C VAL A 120 -4.43 6.55 -11.96
N VAL A 121 -3.22 6.63 -12.49
CA VAL A 121 -1.99 6.82 -11.72
C VAL A 121 -1.33 8.13 -12.15
N PRO A 122 -0.93 9.02 -11.21
CA PRO A 122 -0.20 10.23 -11.54
C PRO A 122 1.06 9.95 -12.37
N ILE A 123 1.30 10.77 -13.41
CA ILE A 123 2.44 10.59 -14.32
C ILE A 123 3.78 10.62 -13.59
N ASP A 124 3.91 11.42 -12.53
CA ASP A 124 5.14 11.49 -11.73
C ASP A 124 5.48 10.15 -11.08
N LEU A 125 4.47 9.39 -10.63
CA LEU A 125 4.69 8.06 -10.08
C LEU A 125 5.04 7.04 -11.16
N ILE A 126 4.38 7.09 -12.31
CA ILE A 126 4.71 6.24 -13.46
C ILE A 126 6.19 6.41 -13.85
N ARG A 127 6.67 7.66 -13.88
CA ARG A 127 8.08 7.97 -14.15
C ARG A 127 8.99 7.52 -13.01
N ALA A 128 8.61 7.75 -11.75
CA ALA A 128 9.37 7.32 -10.58
C ALA A 128 9.51 5.78 -10.47
N TRP A 129 8.60 5.03 -11.10
CA TRP A 129 8.63 3.58 -11.22
C TRP A 129 9.27 3.06 -12.50
N TRP A 130 9.72 3.96 -13.37
CA TRP A 130 10.46 3.63 -14.59
C TRP A 130 9.64 2.74 -15.54
N LEU A 131 8.31 2.92 -15.57
CA LEU A 131 7.45 2.19 -16.49
C LEU A 131 7.68 2.64 -17.93
N THR A 132 7.64 1.70 -18.86
CA THR A 132 7.91 1.94 -20.27
C THR A 132 6.66 2.48 -20.97
N HIS A 133 6.82 3.51 -21.79
CA HIS A 133 5.71 4.01 -22.62
C HIS A 133 5.20 2.91 -23.55
N TYR A 134 3.87 2.76 -23.65
CA TYR A 134 3.25 1.76 -24.51
C TYR A 134 2.48 2.42 -25.65
N SER A 135 1.44 3.19 -25.31
CA SER A 135 0.63 3.91 -26.28
C SER A 135 -0.16 5.03 -25.61
N GLY A 136 -0.40 6.13 -26.33
CA GLY A 136 -1.13 7.28 -25.80
C GLY A 136 -0.58 7.75 -24.45
N ARG A 137 -1.44 7.72 -23.42
CA ARG A 137 -1.08 8.08 -22.03
C ARG A 137 -0.93 6.84 -21.12
N CYS A 138 -0.54 5.71 -21.69
CA CYS A 138 -0.43 4.41 -21.02
C CYS A 138 0.99 3.83 -21.10
N TYR A 139 1.35 3.11 -20.06
CA TYR A 139 2.68 2.59 -19.79
C TYR A 139 2.59 1.13 -19.33
N VAL A 140 3.66 0.36 -19.46
CA VAL A 140 3.73 -1.05 -19.04
C VAL A 140 4.93 -1.28 -18.14
N GLU A 141 4.90 -2.38 -17.38
CA GLU A 141 6.08 -2.85 -16.66
C GLU A 141 7.25 -3.07 -17.65
N PRO A 142 8.51 -2.75 -17.27
CA PRO A 142 9.66 -3.05 -18.11
C PRO A 142 9.76 -4.56 -18.38
N SER A 143 10.04 -4.93 -19.63
CA SER A 143 10.45 -6.28 -19.97
C SER A 143 11.85 -6.55 -19.39
N HIS A 144 11.92 -7.44 -18.41
CA HIS A 144 13.15 -7.98 -17.84
C HIS A 144 13.63 -9.21 -18.62
#